data_AF-A0AA39T9R8-F1
#
_entry.id   AF-A0AA39T9R8-F1
#
_cell.length_a   1.000
_cell.length_b   1.000
_cell.length_c   1.000
_cell.angle_alpha   90.00
_cell.angle_beta   90.00
_cell.angle_gamma   90.00
#
_symmetry.space_group_name_H-M   'P 1'
#
loop_
_entity.id
_entity.type
_entity.pdbx_description
1 polymer ?
#
loop_
_entity_poly.entity_id
_entity_poly.type
_entity_poly.pdbx_seq_one_letter_code
_entity_poly.pdbx_strand_id
1 'polypeptide(L)'
;MDDVRRRPVTPTPTLKPPPPHPKASDALPLPLYITNTIFFTLFFSVAYFLLHRWRDKIRTCSPLHVLTFSEIAALVCLTASVIYLLGFFGIDFVQSFISPRPITSHDDSTWYVDDHHHQQQKQQQPKCLLEEESFNITALSEEDDEIIRQVISGSTPSYSLESKLGDCKRAAKIRREALQITSGKSLEGMPLEDFDYESILGQCCEMPVGYVQIPVGVAGPLLLDGKEYTVPMATTEGCLVASTNRGCKAIYASGGANSVLLKDGMTRAPVVRFSTAKRAAELKLFLQDPNNFDTLSVVFNSTGDAMGMNMVSKGVQNVLDFLQTDFPDMDVIGISGNFCSDKKPAAVNWIEGRGKSVVCEAVIKEEVVKKVLKTNVGALVELNMLKNLTGSAMAGALGGFNAHASNIVSAIYIATGQDPAQNVESSHCITMMEAVNDGKDLHVSVTMPSIEVGTVGGGTQLASQSACLNLLGVKGANKENPGSNSRLLATIVAGSVLAGELSLMSALAAGQLVKSHMKYNRSSKDISKIGS
;
A
#
# COMPACT_ATOMS: atom_id res chain seq x y z
N MET A 1 80.39 -21.51 -17.18
CA MET A 1 80.27 -22.39 -18.36
C MET A 1 79.07 -23.27 -18.09
N ASP A 2 77.98 -23.25 -18.84
CA ASP A 2 77.79 -22.88 -20.25
C ASP A 2 76.49 -22.11 -20.51
N ASP A 3 76.58 -21.36 -21.60
CA ASP A 3 75.66 -20.42 -22.20
C ASP A 3 74.80 -21.14 -23.26
N VAL A 4 73.46 -21.01 -23.19
CA VAL A 4 72.56 -21.41 -24.30
C VAL A 4 71.49 -20.34 -24.55
N ARG A 5 71.89 -19.39 -25.40
CA ARG A 5 71.13 -18.64 -26.43
C ARG A 5 69.61 -18.86 -26.54
N ARG A 6 68.86 -17.77 -26.36
CA ARG A 6 67.49 -17.57 -26.89
C ARG A 6 67.51 -17.38 -28.42
N ARG A 7 66.60 -18.04 -29.16
CA ARG A 7 66.22 -17.67 -30.53
C ARG A 7 64.90 -16.87 -30.53
N PRO A 8 64.71 -15.93 -31.47
CA PRO A 8 63.53 -15.04 -31.53
C PRO A 8 62.32 -15.72 -32.18
N VAL A 9 61.11 -15.39 -31.71
CA VAL A 9 59.84 -15.85 -32.28
C VAL A 9 59.29 -14.79 -33.25
N THR A 10 58.88 -15.26 -34.43
CA THR A 10 58.31 -14.57 -35.59
C THR A 10 56.99 -13.84 -35.27
N PRO A 11 56.67 -12.68 -35.89
CA PRO A 11 55.39 -12.00 -35.67
C PRO A 11 54.22 -12.71 -36.35
N THR A 12 53.15 -12.96 -35.59
CA THR A 12 51.83 -13.47 -36.04
C THR A 12 51.00 -12.31 -36.62
N PRO A 13 50.19 -12.51 -37.69
CA PRO A 13 49.58 -11.42 -38.45
C PRO A 13 48.44 -10.72 -37.69
N THR A 14 48.36 -9.40 -37.84
CA THR A 14 47.30 -8.56 -37.29
C THR A 14 45.96 -8.80 -37.99
N LEU A 15 45.01 -9.40 -37.27
CA LEU A 15 43.59 -9.43 -37.66
C LEU A 15 43.03 -8.00 -37.60
N LYS A 16 42.52 -7.51 -38.74
CA LYS A 16 41.73 -6.26 -38.78
C LYS A 16 40.46 -6.44 -37.93
N PRO A 17 40.05 -5.43 -37.14
CA PRO A 17 38.79 -5.50 -36.39
C PRO A 17 37.59 -5.57 -37.35
N PRO A 18 36.50 -6.25 -36.96
CA PRO A 18 35.28 -6.31 -37.75
C PRO A 18 34.66 -4.92 -37.90
N PRO A 19 33.94 -4.65 -39.00
CA PRO A 19 33.25 -3.37 -39.18
C PRO A 19 32.20 -3.17 -38.07
N PRO A 20 31.98 -1.92 -37.63
CA PRO A 20 31.01 -1.63 -36.57
C PRO A 20 29.60 -2.06 -36.98
N HIS A 21 28.87 -2.64 -36.03
CA HIS A 21 27.45 -2.98 -36.21
C HIS A 21 26.65 -1.70 -36.52
N PRO A 22 25.74 -1.72 -37.51
CA PRO A 22 24.90 -0.58 -37.82
C PRO A 22 24.05 -0.22 -36.61
N LYS A 23 24.09 1.03 -36.18
CA LYS A 23 23.25 1.54 -35.10
C LYS A 23 21.94 2.04 -35.71
N ALA A 24 20.83 1.94 -34.99
CA ALA A 24 19.54 2.50 -35.43
C ALA A 24 19.62 4.03 -35.68
N SER A 25 20.62 4.70 -35.13
CA SER A 25 20.99 6.10 -35.39
C SER A 25 21.38 6.38 -36.84
N ASP A 26 21.82 5.36 -37.59
CA ASP A 26 22.35 5.50 -38.95
C ASP A 26 21.23 5.58 -40.01
N ALA A 27 19.97 5.40 -39.60
CA ALA A 27 18.78 5.44 -40.45
C ALA A 27 18.16 6.84 -40.60
N LEU A 28 18.62 7.83 -39.83
CA LEU A 28 18.07 9.20 -39.83
C LEU A 28 19.01 10.17 -40.56
N PRO A 29 18.47 11.11 -41.36
CA PRO A 29 19.27 12.07 -42.13
C PRO A 29 19.92 13.18 -41.28
N LEU A 30 19.59 13.26 -39.98
CA LEU A 30 20.07 14.28 -39.04
C LEU A 30 20.52 13.62 -37.72
N PRO A 31 21.46 14.24 -36.97
CA PRO A 31 21.87 13.75 -35.65
C PRO A 31 20.68 13.57 -34.69
N LEU A 32 20.66 12.45 -33.96
CA LEU A 32 19.56 12.04 -33.06
C LEU A 32 19.15 13.11 -32.05
N TYR A 33 20.11 13.87 -31.49
CA TYR A 33 19.79 14.91 -30.52
C TYR A 33 18.99 16.08 -31.15
N ILE A 34 19.26 16.39 -32.43
CA ILE A 34 18.55 17.44 -33.17
C ILE A 34 17.14 16.96 -33.50
N THR A 35 17.00 15.75 -34.03
CA THR A 35 15.68 15.19 -34.35
C THR A 35 14.83 15.01 -33.09
N ASN A 36 15.42 14.53 -31.99
CA ASN A 36 14.73 14.42 -30.70
C ASN A 36 14.28 15.79 -30.18
N THR A 37 15.13 16.81 -30.25
CA THR A 37 14.74 18.17 -29.85
C THR A 37 13.58 18.68 -30.68
N ILE A 38 13.63 18.52 -32.02
CA ILE A 38 12.56 18.94 -32.93
C ILE A 38 11.24 18.24 -32.60
N PHE A 39 11.24 16.91 -32.48
CA PHE A 39 10.02 16.15 -32.21
C PHE A 39 9.47 16.36 -30.80
N PHE A 40 10.34 16.59 -29.81
CA PHE A 40 9.93 16.95 -28.46
C PHE A 40 9.28 18.34 -28.44
N THR A 41 9.89 19.35 -29.04
CA THR A 41 9.30 20.68 -29.16
C THR A 41 7.98 20.64 -29.93
N LEU A 42 7.94 19.92 -31.06
CA LEU A 42 6.73 19.74 -31.86
C LEU A 42 5.60 19.09 -31.04
N PHE A 43 5.90 18.03 -30.28
CA PHE A 43 4.93 17.34 -29.43
C PHE A 43 4.29 18.31 -28.42
N PHE A 44 5.09 19.04 -27.64
CA PHE A 44 4.56 19.95 -26.62
C PHE A 44 3.85 21.16 -27.22
N SER A 45 4.34 21.74 -28.32
CA SER A 45 3.67 22.86 -28.99
C SER A 45 2.31 22.47 -29.57
N VAL A 46 2.21 21.30 -30.20
CA VAL A 46 0.98 20.81 -30.81
C VAL A 46 -0.02 20.33 -29.75
N ALA A 47 0.44 19.65 -28.70
CA ALA A 47 -0.39 19.27 -27.56
C ALA A 47 -0.97 20.52 -26.86
N TYR A 48 -0.16 21.55 -26.64
CA TYR A 48 -0.60 22.82 -26.08
C TYR A 48 -1.66 23.50 -26.96
N PHE A 49 -1.45 23.55 -28.27
CA PHE A 49 -2.41 24.10 -29.21
C PHE A 49 -3.76 23.36 -29.17
N LEU A 50 -3.75 22.02 -29.16
CA LEU A 50 -4.98 21.21 -29.10
C LEU A 50 -5.72 21.40 -27.78
N LEU A 51 -5.01 21.43 -26.65
CA LEU A 51 -5.61 21.69 -25.34
C LEU A 51 -6.26 23.08 -25.28
N HIS A 52 -5.63 24.10 -25.85
CA HIS A 52 -6.22 25.44 -25.92
C HIS A 52 -7.48 25.45 -26.78
N ARG A 53 -7.47 24.79 -27.95
CA ARG A 53 -8.62 24.72 -28.85
C ARG A 53 -9.79 23.93 -28.28
N TRP A 54 -9.52 22.82 -27.60
CA TRP A 54 -10.54 22.04 -26.91
C TRP A 54 -11.16 22.84 -25.76
N ARG A 55 -10.35 23.59 -25.01
CA ARG A 55 -10.86 24.51 -23.98
C ARG A 55 -11.80 25.56 -24.57
N ASP A 56 -11.45 26.15 -25.72
CA ASP A 56 -12.30 27.15 -26.39
C ASP A 56 -13.61 26.54 -26.92
N LYS A 57 -13.57 25.30 -27.45
CA LYS A 57 -14.78 24.58 -27.87
C LYS A 57 -15.70 24.24 -26.72
N ILE A 58 -15.14 23.80 -25.59
CA ILE A 58 -15.90 23.54 -24.36
C ILE A 58 -16.59 24.82 -23.88
N ARG A 59 -15.90 25.95 -23.92
CA ARG A 59 -16.45 27.26 -23.52
C ARG A 59 -17.55 27.78 -24.44
N THR A 60 -17.51 27.43 -25.72
CA THR A 60 -18.47 27.88 -26.74
C THR A 60 -19.53 26.82 -27.05
N CYS A 61 -19.59 25.73 -26.28
CA CYS A 61 -20.47 24.57 -26.49
C CYS A 61 -20.41 23.99 -27.92
N SER A 62 -19.26 24.17 -28.59
CA SER A 62 -19.02 23.59 -29.91
C SER A 62 -18.67 22.11 -29.77
N PRO A 63 -19.29 21.18 -30.53
CA PRO A 63 -18.99 19.76 -30.40
C PRO A 63 -17.52 19.45 -30.72
N LEU A 64 -16.85 18.70 -29.84
CA LEU A 64 -15.42 18.35 -29.96
C LEU A 64 -15.09 17.52 -31.22
N HIS A 65 -16.07 16.78 -31.76
CA HIS A 65 -15.91 15.96 -32.96
C HIS A 65 -15.88 16.77 -34.26
N VAL A 66 -16.29 18.05 -34.24
CA VAL A 66 -16.23 18.93 -35.41
C VAL A 66 -14.84 19.53 -35.48
N LEU A 67 -13.95 18.95 -36.29
CA LEU A 67 -12.55 19.35 -36.37
C LEU A 67 -12.29 20.31 -37.53
N THR A 68 -11.52 21.37 -37.27
CA THR A 68 -10.99 22.26 -38.30
C THR A 68 -9.76 21.65 -38.96
N PHE A 69 -9.42 22.10 -40.17
CA PHE A 69 -8.22 21.64 -40.89
C PHE A 69 -6.93 21.76 -40.04
N SER A 70 -6.79 22.85 -39.28
CA SER A 70 -5.66 23.03 -38.37
C SER A 70 -5.62 22.04 -37.20
N GLU A 71 -6.79 21.60 -36.70
CA GLU A 71 -6.86 20.60 -35.63
C GLU A 71 -6.56 19.20 -36.14
N ILE A 72 -7.00 18.88 -37.37
CA ILE A 72 -6.67 17.62 -38.03
C ILE A 72 -5.16 17.54 -38.28
N ALA A 73 -4.54 18.61 -38.81
CA ALA A 73 -3.09 18.67 -39.00
C ALA A 73 -2.33 18.54 -37.68
N ALA A 74 -2.80 19.21 -36.62
CA ALA A 74 -2.24 19.10 -35.28
C ALA A 74 -2.35 17.66 -34.73
N LEU A 75 -3.48 16.99 -34.88
CA LEU A 75 -3.64 15.60 -34.44
C LEU A 75 -2.69 14.65 -35.18
N VAL A 76 -2.52 14.82 -36.50
CA VAL A 76 -1.57 14.02 -37.29
C VAL A 76 -0.13 14.27 -36.83
N CYS A 77 0.26 15.53 -36.62
CA CYS A 77 1.59 15.87 -36.09
C CYS A 77 1.83 15.34 -34.68
N LEU A 78 0.80 15.34 -33.83
CA LEU A 78 0.86 14.76 -32.49
C LEU A 78 1.06 13.24 -32.55
N THR A 79 0.30 12.54 -33.39
CA THR A 79 0.46 11.09 -33.57
C THR A 79 1.84 10.74 -34.15
N ALA A 80 2.31 11.49 -35.15
CA ALA A 80 3.63 11.27 -35.73
C ALA A 80 4.77 11.50 -34.71
N SER A 81 4.67 12.55 -33.89
CA SER A 81 5.65 12.83 -32.84
C SER A 81 5.63 11.80 -31.71
N VAL A 82 4.46 11.27 -31.33
CA VAL A 82 4.34 10.16 -30.37
C VAL A 82 4.97 8.88 -30.90
N ILE A 83 4.69 8.51 -32.15
CA ILE A 83 5.30 7.32 -32.78
C ILE A 83 6.82 7.47 -32.82
N TYR A 84 7.33 8.65 -33.17
CA TYR A 84 8.77 8.92 -33.17
C TYR A 84 9.37 8.81 -31.76
N LEU A 85 8.76 9.46 -30.75
CA LEU A 85 9.26 9.44 -29.37
C LEU A 85 9.19 8.03 -28.77
N LEU A 86 8.16 7.23 -29.06
CA LEU A 86 8.11 5.84 -28.60
C LEU A 86 9.11 4.94 -29.32
N GLY A 87 9.30 5.15 -30.63
CA GLY A 87 10.15 4.28 -31.48
C GLY A 87 11.65 4.56 -31.36
N PHE A 88 12.06 5.82 -31.26
CA PHE A 88 13.49 6.21 -31.29
C PHE A 88 14.02 6.72 -29.95
N PHE A 89 13.20 7.39 -29.13
CA PHE A 89 13.62 7.83 -27.80
C PHE A 89 13.74 6.65 -26.81
N GLY A 90 12.93 5.60 -26.99
CA GLY A 90 12.98 4.38 -26.19
C GLY A 90 14.27 3.57 -26.36
N ILE A 91 14.95 3.68 -27.50
CA ILE A 91 16.15 2.87 -27.80
C ILE A 91 17.38 3.38 -27.04
N ASP A 92 17.60 4.70 -26.92
CA ASP A 92 18.70 5.26 -26.12
C ASP A 92 18.50 5.02 -24.62
N PHE A 93 17.25 5.10 -24.14
CA PHE A 93 16.91 4.76 -22.75
C PHE A 93 17.21 3.28 -22.46
N VAL A 94 16.80 2.36 -23.33
CA VAL A 94 17.04 0.92 -23.18
C VAL A 94 18.52 0.55 -23.40
N GLN A 95 19.24 1.19 -24.33
CA GLN A 95 20.68 0.97 -24.53
C GLN A 95 21.53 1.47 -23.36
N SER A 96 21.08 2.48 -22.61
CA SER A 96 21.74 2.94 -21.38
C SER A 96 21.73 1.90 -20.25
N PHE A 97 20.78 0.96 -20.27
CA PHE A 97 20.72 -0.17 -19.34
C PHE A 97 21.46 -1.42 -19.83
N ILE A 98 21.75 -1.52 -21.13
CA ILE A 98 22.26 -2.76 -21.76
C ILE A 98 23.76 -2.66 -22.15
N SER A 99 24.38 -1.48 -22.15
CA SER A 99 25.82 -1.33 -22.47
C SER A 99 26.69 -1.09 -21.23
N PRO A 100 27.69 -1.95 -20.94
CA PRO A 100 28.74 -1.65 -19.96
C PRO A 100 29.60 -0.50 -20.52
N ARG A 101 29.74 0.61 -19.78
CA ARG A 101 30.65 1.69 -20.17
C ARG A 101 32.11 1.19 -20.11
N PRO A 102 32.89 1.28 -21.20
CA PRO A 102 34.35 1.22 -21.11
C PRO A 102 34.87 2.59 -20.66
N ILE A 103 35.80 2.57 -19.71
CA ILE A 103 36.58 3.74 -19.30
C ILE A 103 37.56 4.07 -20.44
N THR A 104 37.30 5.14 -21.19
CA THR A 104 38.35 5.89 -21.90
C THR A 104 38.04 7.38 -21.93
N SER A 105 39.11 8.12 -21.68
CA SER A 105 39.26 9.56 -21.47
C SER A 105 38.99 10.47 -22.67
N HIS A 106 38.61 11.70 -22.34
CA HIS A 106 38.89 13.02 -22.95
C HIS A 106 37.71 13.90 -23.44
N ASP A 107 37.70 15.08 -22.81
CA ASP A 107 37.31 16.44 -23.23
C ASP A 107 35.87 16.98 -23.09
N ASP A 108 35.76 17.82 -22.04
CA ASP A 108 35.39 19.24 -22.01
C ASP A 108 33.97 19.71 -22.35
N SER A 109 33.25 20.16 -21.31
CA SER A 109 33.00 21.59 -21.06
C SER A 109 32.17 21.83 -19.77
N THR A 110 32.85 22.39 -18.75
CA THR A 110 32.48 23.44 -17.74
C THR A 110 30.99 23.66 -17.34
N TRP A 111 30.60 24.00 -16.09
CA TRP A 111 30.87 25.25 -15.35
C TRP A 111 30.73 25.12 -13.81
N TYR A 112 31.67 25.79 -13.13
CA TYR A 112 31.90 26.17 -11.71
C TYR A 112 30.74 26.33 -10.70
N VAL A 113 31.01 26.00 -9.41
CA VAL A 113 31.12 26.95 -8.27
C VAL A 113 32.08 26.40 -7.18
N ASP A 114 32.96 27.28 -6.69
CA ASP A 114 33.95 27.22 -5.59
C ASP A 114 33.42 26.77 -4.22
N ASP A 115 34.23 26.07 -3.40
CA ASP A 115 35.02 26.73 -2.34
C ASP A 115 36.01 25.77 -1.63
N HIS A 116 37.05 26.36 -1.04
CA HIS A 116 38.38 25.82 -0.78
C HIS A 116 38.64 25.14 0.60
N HIS A 117 39.73 24.35 0.61
CA HIS A 117 40.67 24.00 1.71
C HIS A 117 40.39 22.83 2.67
N HIS A 118 41.09 21.69 2.46
CA HIS A 118 42.18 21.25 3.34
C HIS A 118 43.13 20.23 2.68
N GLN A 119 44.38 20.24 3.16
CA GLN A 119 45.59 19.72 2.55
C GLN A 119 45.70 18.18 2.52
N GLN A 120 46.37 17.71 1.47
CA GLN A 120 46.79 16.33 1.23
C GLN A 120 47.70 15.76 2.35
N GLN A 121 47.35 14.59 2.86
CA GLN A 121 48.33 13.59 3.30
C GLN A 121 48.26 12.38 2.36
N LYS A 122 49.40 12.05 1.77
CA LYS A 122 49.64 10.82 1.02
C LYS A 122 49.58 9.64 2.00
N GLN A 123 48.67 8.70 1.78
CA GLN A 123 48.80 7.33 2.27
C GLN A 123 48.62 6.35 1.11
N GLN A 124 49.53 5.38 1.08
CA GLN A 124 49.72 4.38 0.04
C GLN A 124 48.48 3.49 -0.13
N GLN A 125 48.14 3.18 -1.38
CA GLN A 125 47.20 2.11 -1.71
C GLN A 125 47.77 0.74 -1.29
N PRO A 126 47.03 -0.07 -0.52
CA PRO A 126 47.27 -1.50 -0.47
C PRO A 126 46.80 -2.14 -1.78
N LYS A 127 47.60 -3.10 -2.26
CA LYS A 127 47.24 -4.03 -3.34
C LYS A 127 45.87 -4.66 -3.05
N CYS A 128 44.98 -4.60 -4.05
CA CYS A 128 43.75 -5.37 -4.09
C CYS A 128 44.10 -6.86 -4.23
N LEU A 129 44.05 -7.58 -3.11
CA LEU A 129 43.79 -9.01 -3.11
C LEU A 129 42.27 -9.15 -3.25
N LEU A 130 41.83 -9.93 -4.24
CA LEU A 130 40.46 -10.43 -4.27
C LEU A 130 40.32 -11.37 -3.09
N GLU A 131 39.78 -10.87 -1.97
CA GLU A 131 39.15 -11.73 -0.99
C GLU A 131 37.79 -12.11 -1.56
N GLU A 132 37.63 -13.38 -1.91
CA GLU A 132 36.31 -14.01 -1.95
C GLU A 132 35.74 -13.84 -0.53
N GLU A 133 34.81 -12.90 -0.36
CA GLU A 133 34.00 -12.87 0.86
C GLU A 133 33.17 -14.17 0.87
N SER A 134 33.70 -15.16 1.57
CA SER A 134 32.97 -16.36 1.94
C SER A 134 31.75 -15.91 2.73
N PHE A 135 30.57 -16.00 2.11
CA PHE A 135 29.31 -15.97 2.87
C PHE A 135 29.48 -16.94 4.03
N ASN A 136 29.26 -16.46 5.26
CA ASN A 136 29.23 -17.31 6.45
C ASN A 136 28.03 -18.25 6.33
N ILE A 137 28.21 -19.35 5.58
CA ILE A 137 27.28 -20.45 5.51
C ILE A 137 27.24 -21.01 6.93
N THR A 138 26.14 -20.77 7.64
CA THR A 138 25.87 -21.44 8.90
C THR A 138 25.94 -22.92 8.60
N ALA A 139 26.84 -23.70 9.23
CA ALA A 139 27.12 -25.10 8.88
C ALA A 139 25.81 -25.86 8.53
N LEU A 140 25.54 -25.99 7.23
CA LEU A 140 24.38 -26.69 6.70
C LEU A 140 24.76 -28.18 6.64
N SER A 141 23.78 -29.05 6.81
CA SER A 141 24.04 -30.47 6.59
C SER A 141 24.33 -30.70 5.09
N GLU A 142 25.14 -31.72 4.76
CA GLU A 142 25.38 -32.10 3.35
C GLU A 142 24.06 -32.38 2.59
N GLU A 143 23.04 -32.83 3.31
CA GLU A 143 21.69 -33.03 2.78
C GLU A 143 21.02 -31.71 2.39
N ASP A 144 21.12 -30.66 3.24
CA ASP A 144 20.55 -29.35 2.95
C ASP A 144 21.21 -28.71 1.73
N ASP A 145 22.53 -28.84 1.59
CA ASP A 145 23.29 -28.32 0.44
C ASP A 145 22.83 -28.96 -0.88
N GLU A 146 22.57 -30.26 -0.87
CA GLU A 146 22.04 -30.98 -2.04
C GLU A 146 20.61 -30.52 -2.37
N ILE A 147 19.74 -30.38 -1.36
CA ILE A 147 18.37 -29.87 -1.57
C ILE A 147 18.42 -28.44 -2.12
N ILE A 148 19.31 -27.58 -1.63
CA ILE A 148 19.51 -26.22 -2.12
C ILE A 148 19.90 -26.26 -3.61
N ARG A 149 20.85 -27.09 -4.01
CA ARG A 149 21.23 -27.26 -5.44
C ARG A 149 20.06 -27.76 -6.29
N GLN A 150 19.23 -28.65 -5.76
CA GLN A 150 18.03 -29.13 -6.46
C GLN A 150 16.97 -28.04 -6.63
N VAL A 151 16.81 -27.15 -5.63
CA VAL A 151 15.93 -25.99 -5.73
C VAL A 151 16.47 -24.99 -6.76
N ILE A 152 17.77 -24.69 -6.74
CA ILE A 152 18.42 -23.76 -7.68
C ILE A 152 18.33 -24.28 -9.12
N SER A 153 18.56 -25.58 -9.34
CA SER A 153 18.46 -26.20 -10.67
C SER A 153 17.02 -26.37 -11.16
N GLY A 154 16.01 -26.13 -10.31
CA GLY A 154 14.60 -26.34 -10.62
C GLY A 154 14.14 -27.81 -10.55
N SER A 155 15.03 -28.73 -10.14
CA SER A 155 14.71 -30.15 -9.97
C SER A 155 13.68 -30.38 -8.85
N THR A 156 13.71 -29.55 -7.80
CA THR A 156 12.70 -29.51 -6.74
C THR A 156 12.02 -28.14 -6.70
N PRO A 157 10.69 -28.06 -6.91
CA PRO A 157 9.97 -26.79 -6.80
C PRO A 157 9.97 -26.25 -5.36
N SER A 158 10.32 -24.98 -5.19
CA SER A 158 10.45 -24.35 -3.87
C SER A 158 9.16 -24.37 -3.02
N TYR A 159 7.99 -24.27 -3.65
CA TYR A 159 6.70 -24.32 -2.94
C TYR A 159 6.35 -25.70 -2.37
N SER A 160 7.09 -26.76 -2.74
CA SER A 160 6.85 -28.13 -2.29
C SER A 160 7.69 -28.52 -1.07
N LEU A 161 8.61 -27.66 -0.63
CA LEU A 161 9.60 -27.98 0.40
C LEU A 161 8.94 -28.35 1.73
N GLU A 162 7.91 -27.63 2.16
CA GLU A 162 7.18 -27.92 3.40
C GLU A 162 6.61 -29.35 3.39
N SER A 163 5.99 -29.75 2.28
CA SER A 163 5.41 -31.10 2.12
C SER A 163 6.45 -32.21 2.01
N LYS A 164 7.61 -31.93 1.41
CA LYS A 164 8.69 -32.93 1.21
C LYS A 164 9.53 -33.14 2.45
N LEU A 165 9.82 -32.07 3.18
CA LEU A 165 10.72 -32.10 4.33
C LEU A 165 9.98 -32.39 5.64
N GLY A 166 8.67 -32.11 5.71
CA GLY A 166 7.89 -32.25 6.94
C GLY A 166 8.29 -31.26 8.03
N ASP A 167 9.14 -30.27 7.71
CA ASP A 167 9.64 -29.24 8.61
C ASP A 167 9.57 -27.88 7.91
N CYS A 168 8.61 -27.05 8.35
CA CYS A 168 8.33 -25.75 7.74
C CYS A 168 9.48 -24.74 7.97
N LYS A 169 10.17 -24.82 9.11
CA LYS A 169 11.30 -23.94 9.42
C LYS A 169 12.50 -24.30 8.56
N ARG A 170 12.82 -25.60 8.45
CA ARG A 170 13.87 -26.09 7.56
C ARG A 170 13.58 -25.73 6.10
N ALA A 171 12.32 -25.85 5.66
CA ALA A 171 11.89 -25.44 4.33
C ALA A 171 12.14 -23.94 4.08
N ALA A 172 11.77 -23.07 5.03
CA ALA A 172 12.03 -21.63 4.93
C ALA A 172 13.54 -21.31 4.89
N LYS A 173 14.35 -22.01 5.69
CA LYS A 173 15.82 -21.89 5.69
C LYS A 173 16.43 -22.24 4.34
N ILE A 174 16.11 -23.43 3.81
CA ILE A 174 16.60 -23.90 2.51
C ILE A 174 16.20 -22.93 1.40
N ARG A 175 14.95 -22.46 1.41
CA ARG A 175 14.45 -21.49 0.44
C ARG A 175 15.22 -20.16 0.50
N ARG A 176 15.45 -19.65 1.71
CA ARG A 176 16.24 -18.45 1.95
C ARG A 176 17.64 -18.59 1.39
N GLU A 177 18.34 -19.68 1.66
CA GLU A 177 19.70 -19.92 1.16
C GLU A 177 19.75 -20.04 -0.36
N ALA A 178 18.84 -20.82 -0.96
CA ALA A 178 18.73 -20.92 -2.41
C ALA A 178 18.47 -19.54 -3.06
N LEU A 179 17.66 -18.69 -2.42
CA LEU A 179 17.37 -17.33 -2.88
C LEU A 179 18.60 -16.42 -2.77
N GLN A 180 19.37 -16.49 -1.68
CA GLN A 180 20.61 -15.71 -1.52
C GLN A 180 21.64 -16.07 -2.60
N ILE A 181 21.85 -17.37 -2.85
CA ILE A 181 22.78 -17.86 -3.87
C ILE A 181 22.34 -17.43 -5.27
N THR A 182 21.06 -17.65 -5.61
CA THR A 182 20.54 -17.35 -6.96
C THR A 182 20.52 -15.85 -7.24
N SER A 183 20.22 -15.02 -6.24
CA SER A 183 20.14 -13.57 -6.40
C SER A 183 21.49 -12.85 -6.24
N GLY A 184 22.48 -13.49 -5.63
CA GLY A 184 23.74 -12.86 -5.21
C GLY A 184 23.55 -11.78 -4.15
N LYS A 185 22.43 -11.77 -3.42
CA LYS A 185 22.06 -10.74 -2.44
C LYS A 185 21.84 -11.35 -1.07
N SER A 186 22.36 -10.70 -0.04
CA SER A 186 22.17 -11.10 1.36
C SER A 186 20.77 -10.76 1.86
N LEU A 187 20.18 -11.66 2.67
CA LEU A 187 18.97 -11.42 3.46
C LEU A 187 19.28 -11.22 4.95
N GLU A 188 20.55 -10.99 5.29
CA GLU A 188 20.99 -10.65 6.64
C GLU A 188 20.14 -9.51 7.24
N GLY A 189 19.77 -9.64 8.50
CA GLY A 189 18.87 -8.71 9.20
C GLY A 189 17.38 -9.06 9.10
N MET A 190 16.96 -9.94 8.18
CA MET A 190 15.61 -10.53 8.21
C MET A 190 15.62 -11.76 9.12
N PRO A 191 14.90 -11.77 10.25
CA PRO A 191 14.90 -12.90 11.17
C PRO A 191 14.28 -14.16 10.55
N LEU A 192 14.77 -15.31 11.02
CA LEU A 192 14.27 -16.64 10.66
C LEU A 192 13.89 -17.47 11.90
N GLU A 193 14.60 -17.25 13.01
CA GLU A 193 14.41 -17.97 14.28
C GLU A 193 13.16 -17.46 15.04
N ASP A 194 12.72 -18.22 16.04
CA ASP A 194 11.63 -17.85 16.97
C ASP A 194 10.27 -17.53 16.32
N PHE A 195 10.01 -18.07 15.13
CA PHE A 195 8.73 -17.98 14.43
C PHE A 195 8.10 -19.36 14.24
N ASP A 196 6.81 -19.47 14.53
CA ASP A 196 6.03 -20.68 14.31
C ASP A 196 5.58 -20.75 12.83
N TYR A 197 6.41 -21.38 11.99
CA TYR A 197 6.14 -21.56 10.57
C TYR A 197 4.98 -22.54 10.28
N GLU A 198 4.64 -23.42 11.22
CA GLU A 198 3.50 -24.33 11.06
C GLU A 198 2.19 -23.54 11.09
N SER A 199 2.12 -22.51 11.94
CA SER A 199 0.91 -21.65 12.07
C SER A 199 0.53 -20.86 10.82
N ILE A 200 1.46 -20.66 9.88
CA ILE A 200 1.20 -19.93 8.62
C ILE A 200 0.91 -20.85 7.43
N LEU A 201 1.27 -22.14 7.53
CA LEU A 201 1.20 -23.09 6.42
C LEU A 201 -0.25 -23.26 5.93
N GLY A 202 -0.47 -22.99 4.65
CA GLY A 202 -1.78 -23.13 4.00
C GLY A 202 -2.84 -22.14 4.47
N GLN A 203 -2.44 -21.08 5.19
CA GLN A 203 -3.38 -20.16 5.82
C GLN A 203 -2.99 -18.69 5.68
N CYS A 204 -1.73 -18.32 5.93
CA CYS A 204 -1.32 -16.91 6.03
C CYS A 204 -0.28 -16.48 4.99
N CYS A 205 0.67 -17.34 4.61
CA CYS A 205 1.73 -16.99 3.67
C CYS A 205 2.31 -18.25 3.01
N GLU A 206 2.56 -18.16 1.70
CA GLU A 206 3.26 -19.17 0.93
C GLU A 206 4.75 -18.81 0.78
N MET A 207 5.59 -19.84 0.65
CA MET A 207 7.01 -19.70 0.37
C MET A 207 7.79 -18.76 1.33
N PRO A 208 7.65 -18.89 2.67
CA PRO A 208 8.34 -18.02 3.62
C PRO A 208 9.88 -18.11 3.51
N VAL A 209 10.56 -16.98 3.70
CA VAL A 209 12.05 -16.87 3.77
C VAL A 209 12.52 -16.19 5.07
N GLY A 210 11.58 -15.93 5.98
CA GLY A 210 11.75 -15.13 7.19
C GLY A 210 10.48 -14.32 7.46
N TYR A 211 10.57 -13.35 8.35
CA TYR A 211 9.48 -12.43 8.67
C TYR A 211 9.99 -11.01 8.92
N VAL A 212 9.10 -10.02 8.83
CA VAL A 212 9.43 -8.60 9.10
C VAL A 212 8.92 -8.23 10.49
N GLN A 213 9.79 -7.62 11.28
CA GLN A 213 9.44 -7.08 12.60
C GLN A 213 8.90 -5.65 12.47
N ILE A 214 7.69 -5.41 12.96
CA ILE A 214 7.09 -4.07 13.03
C ILE A 214 6.94 -3.68 14.51
N PRO A 215 7.44 -2.50 14.95
CA PRO A 215 7.29 -2.05 16.32
C PRO A 215 5.82 -1.89 16.71
N VAL A 216 5.44 -2.41 17.89
CA VAL A 216 4.09 -2.25 18.45
C VAL A 216 4.16 -1.30 19.64
N GLY A 217 3.48 -0.17 19.54
CA GLY A 217 3.23 0.75 20.66
C GLY A 217 1.80 0.62 21.18
N VAL A 218 1.50 1.32 22.28
CA VAL A 218 0.15 1.39 22.85
C VAL A 218 -0.31 2.84 23.03
N ALA A 219 -1.59 3.10 22.75
CA ALA A 219 -2.26 4.37 23.01
C ALA A 219 -3.46 4.14 23.95
N GLY A 220 -3.56 4.92 25.03
CA GLY A 220 -4.68 4.82 25.96
C GLY A 220 -4.42 5.38 27.37
N PRO A 221 -5.39 5.22 28.28
CA PRO A 221 -6.67 4.56 28.05
C PRO A 221 -7.59 5.38 27.12
N LEU A 222 -8.20 4.71 26.14
CA LEU A 222 -9.34 5.21 25.38
C LEU A 222 -10.60 4.86 26.17
N LEU A 223 -11.26 5.86 26.76
CA LEU A 223 -12.56 5.68 27.42
C LEU A 223 -13.66 5.73 26.36
N LEU A 224 -14.24 4.57 26.04
CA LEU A 224 -15.25 4.37 25.00
C LEU A 224 -16.40 3.54 25.56
N ASP A 225 -17.63 4.05 25.43
CA ASP A 225 -18.86 3.37 25.90
C ASP A 225 -18.77 2.93 27.37
N GLY A 226 -18.16 3.78 28.20
CA GLY A 226 -17.94 3.53 29.63
C GLY A 226 -16.85 2.51 29.97
N LYS A 227 -16.07 2.04 28.99
CA LYS A 227 -14.96 1.09 29.19
C LYS A 227 -13.63 1.67 28.73
N GLU A 228 -12.55 1.25 29.37
CA GLU A 228 -11.20 1.70 29.03
C GLU A 228 -10.48 0.66 28.17
N TYR A 229 -9.87 1.14 27.07
CA TYR A 229 -9.09 0.31 26.15
C TYR A 229 -7.66 0.82 26.02
N THR A 230 -6.69 -0.10 26.06
CA THR A 230 -5.30 0.17 25.68
C THR A 230 -5.09 -0.34 24.27
N VAL A 231 -4.98 0.56 23.31
CA VAL A 231 -5.03 0.24 21.89
C VAL A 231 -3.64 -0.10 21.36
N PRO A 232 -3.38 -1.34 20.90
CA PRO A 232 -2.11 -1.71 20.28
C PRO A 232 -2.02 -1.15 18.86
N MET A 233 -0.86 -0.60 18.51
CA MET A 233 -0.61 0.07 17.23
C MET A 233 0.76 -0.35 16.68
N ALA A 234 0.78 -1.10 15.59
CA ALA A 234 1.99 -1.53 14.90
C ALA A 234 2.36 -0.52 13.81
N THR A 235 3.47 0.19 13.97
CA THR A 235 3.85 1.25 13.03
C THR A 235 5.34 1.55 13.07
N THR A 236 5.87 2.01 11.93
CA THR A 236 7.19 2.62 11.82
C THR A 236 7.13 4.14 11.67
N GLU A 237 5.92 4.73 11.65
CA GLU A 237 5.74 6.18 11.57
C GLU A 237 5.95 6.81 12.95
N GLY A 238 7.02 7.60 13.09
CA GLY A 238 7.25 8.40 14.30
C GLY A 238 6.10 9.37 14.56
N CYS A 239 5.86 9.69 15.84
CA CYS A 239 4.71 10.46 16.36
C CYS A 239 3.35 9.78 16.34
N LEU A 240 3.08 8.75 15.52
CA LEU A 240 1.71 8.25 15.34
C LEU A 240 1.07 7.79 16.67
N VAL A 241 1.73 6.89 17.39
CA VAL A 241 1.24 6.35 18.68
C VAL A 241 1.12 7.47 19.72
N ALA A 242 2.12 8.35 19.82
CA ALA A 242 2.13 9.45 20.77
C ALA A 242 1.01 10.47 20.50
N SER A 243 0.74 10.77 19.21
CA SER A 243 -0.34 11.64 18.78
C SER A 243 -1.69 11.04 19.13
N THR A 244 -1.90 9.76 18.83
CA THR A 244 -3.14 9.03 19.16
C THR A 244 -3.36 9.00 20.67
N ASN A 245 -2.31 8.72 21.44
CA ASN A 245 -2.35 8.72 22.91
C ASN A 245 -2.75 10.08 23.49
N ARG A 246 -2.28 11.19 22.90
CA ARG A 246 -2.71 12.56 23.27
C ARG A 246 -4.20 12.77 22.99
N GLY A 247 -4.71 12.22 21.89
CA GLY A 247 -6.14 12.21 21.58
C GLY A 247 -6.96 11.44 22.62
N CYS A 248 -6.54 10.22 22.96
CA CYS A 248 -7.17 9.42 24.01
C CYS A 248 -7.23 10.18 25.34
N LYS A 249 -6.14 10.86 25.71
CA LYS A 249 -6.09 11.71 26.90
C LYS A 249 -7.12 12.85 26.88
N ALA A 250 -7.33 13.49 25.73
CA ALA A 250 -8.31 14.58 25.61
C ALA A 250 -9.75 14.07 25.72
N ILE A 251 -10.05 12.92 25.09
CA ILE A 251 -11.34 12.23 25.20
C ILE A 251 -11.60 11.82 26.66
N TYR A 252 -10.64 11.14 27.28
CA TYR A 252 -10.74 10.68 28.66
C TYR A 252 -11.01 11.82 29.64
N ALA A 253 -10.21 12.90 29.56
CA ALA A 253 -10.36 14.07 30.43
C ALA A 253 -11.70 14.81 30.26
N SER A 254 -12.43 14.54 29.17
CA SER A 254 -13.72 15.17 28.88
C SER A 254 -14.93 14.27 29.17
N GLY A 255 -14.71 13.04 29.66
CA GLY A 255 -15.77 12.11 30.06
C GLY A 255 -15.93 10.89 29.14
N GLY A 256 -15.06 10.73 28.15
CA GLY A 256 -15.09 9.59 27.22
C GLY A 256 -15.78 9.89 25.90
N ALA A 257 -15.77 8.89 25.03
CA ALA A 257 -16.48 8.86 23.76
C ALA A 257 -17.60 7.82 23.81
N ASN A 258 -18.61 7.99 22.96
CA ASN A 258 -19.67 7.02 22.72
C ASN A 258 -19.63 6.55 21.26
N SER A 259 -19.99 5.30 21.02
CA SER A 259 -20.10 4.73 19.69
C SER A 259 -21.44 4.05 19.44
N VAL A 260 -21.82 4.03 18.16
CA VAL A 260 -23.01 3.32 17.68
C VAL A 260 -22.64 2.54 16.43
N LEU A 261 -22.94 1.24 16.44
CA LEU A 261 -22.88 0.40 15.26
C LEU A 261 -24.21 0.52 14.49
N LEU A 262 -24.14 0.94 13.23
CA LEU A 262 -25.30 1.16 12.37
C LEU A 262 -25.61 -0.03 11.47
N LYS A 263 -24.58 -0.76 11.02
CA LYS A 263 -24.69 -1.89 10.10
C LYS A 263 -23.56 -2.89 10.33
N ASP A 264 -23.85 -4.18 10.14
CA ASP A 264 -22.88 -5.28 10.20
C ASP A 264 -23.21 -6.28 9.08
N GLY A 265 -22.41 -6.27 8.01
CA GLY A 265 -22.61 -7.14 6.86
C GLY A 265 -21.48 -7.05 5.85
N MET A 266 -20.73 -8.14 5.68
CA MET A 266 -19.75 -8.28 4.62
C MET A 266 -20.44 -8.58 3.28
N THR A 267 -19.86 -8.11 2.18
CA THR A 267 -20.48 -8.20 0.84
C THR A 267 -19.64 -9.02 -0.13
N ARG A 268 -20.32 -9.69 -1.06
CA ARG A 268 -19.74 -10.28 -2.28
C ARG A 268 -20.70 -10.05 -3.42
N ALA A 269 -20.21 -9.57 -4.54
CA ALA A 269 -21.02 -9.29 -5.71
C ALA A 269 -20.52 -10.13 -6.89
N PRO A 270 -21.20 -11.22 -7.27
CA PRO A 270 -20.86 -11.95 -8.47
C PRO A 270 -21.25 -11.17 -9.73
N VAL A 271 -20.65 -11.53 -10.86
CA VAL A 271 -21.04 -11.06 -12.19
C VAL A 271 -21.56 -12.25 -12.99
N VAL A 272 -22.79 -12.12 -13.47
CA VAL A 272 -23.48 -13.10 -14.30
C VAL A 272 -23.89 -12.48 -15.63
N ARG A 273 -24.02 -13.29 -16.67
CA ARG A 273 -24.34 -12.87 -18.04
C ARG A 273 -25.51 -13.68 -18.57
N PHE A 274 -26.35 -13.00 -19.33
CA PHE A 274 -27.45 -13.58 -20.09
C PHE A 274 -27.35 -13.16 -21.55
N SER A 275 -28.04 -13.86 -22.44
CA SER A 275 -28.10 -13.56 -23.87
C SER A 275 -28.74 -12.21 -24.20
N THR A 276 -29.61 -11.70 -23.32
CA THR A 276 -30.30 -10.41 -23.51
C THR A 276 -30.45 -9.67 -22.19
N ALA A 277 -30.52 -8.33 -22.26
CA ALA A 277 -30.81 -7.50 -21.10
C ALA A 277 -32.18 -7.81 -20.46
N LYS A 278 -33.16 -8.28 -21.25
CA LYS A 278 -34.46 -8.73 -20.74
C LYS A 278 -34.32 -9.91 -19.78
N ARG A 279 -33.55 -10.95 -20.16
CA ARG A 279 -33.30 -12.11 -19.29
C ARG A 279 -32.56 -11.73 -18.01
N ALA A 280 -31.56 -10.84 -18.10
CA ALA A 280 -30.89 -10.30 -16.92
C ALA A 280 -31.86 -9.52 -16.01
N ALA A 281 -32.80 -8.76 -16.58
CA ALA A 281 -33.82 -8.06 -15.83
C ALA A 281 -34.81 -9.02 -15.14
N GLU A 282 -35.15 -10.15 -15.77
CA GLU A 282 -35.98 -11.18 -15.15
C GLU A 282 -35.31 -11.79 -13.91
N LEU A 283 -34.00 -12.09 -13.95
CA LEU A 283 -33.25 -12.48 -12.73
C LEU A 283 -33.29 -11.37 -11.66
N LYS A 284 -33.05 -10.11 -12.06
CA LYS A 284 -33.09 -8.99 -11.11
C LYS A 284 -34.47 -8.88 -10.44
N LEU A 285 -35.55 -8.96 -11.20
CA LEU A 285 -36.91 -8.88 -10.67
C LEU A 285 -37.23 -10.09 -9.77
N PHE A 286 -36.77 -11.28 -10.15
CA PHE A 286 -36.89 -12.48 -9.31
C PHE A 286 -36.21 -12.31 -7.95
N LEU A 287 -34.98 -11.77 -7.93
CA LEU A 287 -34.22 -11.51 -6.69
C LEU A 287 -34.81 -10.38 -5.83
N GLN A 288 -35.59 -9.48 -6.43
CA GLN A 288 -36.27 -8.39 -5.72
C GLN A 288 -37.64 -8.78 -5.17
N ASP A 289 -38.19 -9.92 -5.57
CA ASP A 289 -39.40 -10.46 -4.95
C ASP A 289 -39.11 -10.83 -3.48
N PRO A 290 -39.88 -10.32 -2.51
CA PRO A 290 -39.61 -10.56 -1.08
C PRO A 290 -39.53 -12.04 -0.71
N ASN A 291 -40.36 -12.92 -1.30
CA ASN A 291 -40.37 -14.33 -0.93
C ASN A 291 -39.09 -15.04 -1.38
N ASN A 292 -38.58 -14.68 -2.56
CA ASN A 292 -37.33 -15.21 -3.08
C ASN A 292 -36.14 -14.62 -2.31
N PHE A 293 -36.15 -13.31 -2.06
CA PHE A 293 -35.09 -12.65 -1.30
C PHE A 293 -34.95 -13.26 0.09
N ASP A 294 -36.05 -13.43 0.82
CA ASP A 294 -36.03 -13.99 2.17
C ASP A 294 -35.43 -15.40 2.17
N THR A 295 -35.82 -16.24 1.20
CA THR A 295 -35.28 -17.60 1.03
C THR A 295 -33.77 -17.60 0.78
N LEU A 296 -33.27 -16.69 -0.07
CA LEU A 296 -31.85 -16.60 -0.41
C LEU A 296 -31.01 -15.91 0.68
N SER A 297 -31.61 -14.96 1.41
CA SER A 297 -30.94 -14.15 2.43
C SER A 297 -30.46 -14.96 3.63
N VAL A 298 -31.11 -16.10 3.93
CA VAL A 298 -30.70 -17.02 5.00
C VAL A 298 -29.23 -17.44 4.87
N VAL A 299 -28.73 -17.53 3.63
CA VAL A 299 -27.33 -17.88 3.33
C VAL A 299 -26.34 -16.75 3.66
N PHE A 300 -26.80 -15.49 3.76
CA PHE A 300 -25.98 -14.29 3.91
C PHE A 300 -26.04 -13.64 5.31
N ASN A 301 -26.95 -14.07 6.17
CA ASN A 301 -27.40 -13.27 7.31
C ASN A 301 -26.36 -12.92 8.40
N SER A 302 -25.19 -13.58 8.45
CA SER A 302 -24.10 -13.12 9.32
C SER A 302 -22.78 -13.83 9.02
N THR A 303 -21.66 -13.17 9.34
CA THR A 303 -20.32 -13.77 9.34
C THR A 303 -19.77 -14.05 10.74
N GLY A 304 -20.59 -13.81 11.78
CA GLY A 304 -20.17 -13.90 13.17
C GLY A 304 -18.98 -13.00 13.46
N ASP A 305 -17.97 -13.54 14.16
CA ASP A 305 -16.76 -12.80 14.54
C ASP A 305 -15.64 -12.86 13.48
N ALA A 306 -15.85 -13.57 12.37
CA ALA A 306 -14.94 -13.52 11.24
C ALA A 306 -15.21 -12.26 10.40
N MET A 307 -14.15 -11.72 9.77
CA MET A 307 -14.31 -10.68 8.76
C MET A 307 -15.20 -11.18 7.60
N GLY A 308 -15.12 -12.47 7.29
CA GLY A 308 -16.21 -13.19 6.62
C GLY A 308 -16.07 -13.37 5.11
N MET A 309 -15.01 -12.86 4.48
CA MET A 309 -14.87 -12.91 3.02
C MET A 309 -14.91 -14.30 2.40
N ASN A 310 -14.31 -15.30 3.04
CA ASN A 310 -14.40 -16.70 2.59
C ASN A 310 -15.79 -17.29 2.80
N MET A 311 -16.47 -16.92 3.90
CA MET A 311 -17.80 -17.40 4.23
C MET A 311 -18.83 -16.84 3.22
N VAL A 312 -18.79 -15.53 2.96
CA VAL A 312 -19.70 -14.88 2.02
C VAL A 312 -19.45 -15.39 0.60
N SER A 313 -18.20 -15.62 0.18
CA SER A 313 -17.92 -16.23 -1.13
C SER A 313 -18.55 -17.62 -1.27
N LYS A 314 -18.44 -18.49 -0.26
CA LYS A 314 -19.10 -19.81 -0.27
C LYS A 314 -20.62 -19.68 -0.32
N GLY A 315 -21.18 -18.73 0.43
CA GLY A 315 -22.61 -18.42 0.41
C GLY A 315 -23.11 -18.00 -0.98
N VAL A 316 -22.39 -17.08 -1.64
CA VAL A 316 -22.67 -16.68 -3.02
C VAL A 316 -22.61 -17.87 -3.97
N GLN A 317 -21.61 -18.74 -3.85
CA GLN A 317 -21.50 -19.91 -4.73
C GLN A 317 -22.74 -20.81 -4.61
N ASN A 318 -23.16 -21.13 -3.39
CA ASN A 318 -24.35 -21.95 -3.16
C ASN A 318 -25.63 -21.30 -3.72
N VAL A 319 -25.74 -19.97 -3.61
CA VAL A 319 -26.87 -19.22 -4.16
C VAL A 319 -26.86 -19.23 -5.68
N LEU A 320 -25.70 -19.07 -6.31
CA LEU A 320 -25.56 -19.17 -7.77
C LEU A 320 -25.92 -20.58 -8.26
N ASP A 321 -25.43 -21.63 -7.59
CA ASP A 321 -25.74 -23.02 -7.92
C ASP A 321 -27.25 -23.31 -7.80
N PHE A 322 -27.91 -22.76 -6.77
CA PHE A 322 -29.36 -22.84 -6.61
C PHE A 322 -30.11 -22.15 -7.76
N LEU A 323 -29.73 -20.91 -8.07
CA LEU A 323 -30.32 -20.11 -9.14
C LEU A 323 -30.16 -20.75 -10.52
N GLN A 324 -29.10 -21.55 -10.73
CA GLN A 324 -28.87 -22.27 -11.99
C GLN A 324 -30.02 -23.23 -12.35
N THR A 325 -30.83 -23.66 -11.37
CA THR A 325 -32.00 -24.52 -11.59
C THR A 325 -33.10 -23.79 -12.35
N ASP A 326 -33.43 -22.55 -11.93
CA ASP A 326 -34.48 -21.74 -12.54
C ASP A 326 -33.97 -20.87 -13.70
N PHE A 327 -32.66 -20.60 -13.72
CA PHE A 327 -31.97 -19.82 -14.73
C PHE A 327 -30.83 -20.63 -15.38
N PRO A 328 -31.12 -21.72 -16.11
CA PRO A 328 -30.09 -22.58 -16.70
C PRO A 328 -29.28 -21.88 -17.79
N ASP A 329 -29.79 -20.78 -18.34
CA ASP A 329 -29.13 -19.91 -19.32
C ASP A 329 -28.22 -18.84 -18.69
N MET A 330 -28.11 -18.79 -17.35
CA MET A 330 -27.21 -17.90 -16.62
C MET A 330 -25.76 -18.35 -16.77
N ASP A 331 -24.90 -17.48 -17.29
CA ASP A 331 -23.46 -17.69 -17.36
C ASP A 331 -22.75 -16.95 -16.21
N VAL A 332 -22.19 -17.68 -15.25
CA VAL A 332 -21.46 -17.10 -14.12
C VAL A 332 -20.03 -16.73 -14.57
N ILE A 333 -19.78 -15.42 -14.72
CA ILE A 333 -18.51 -14.91 -15.24
C ILE A 333 -17.44 -14.88 -14.16
N GLY A 334 -17.86 -14.61 -12.93
CA GLY A 334 -16.96 -14.60 -11.79
C GLY A 334 -17.71 -14.31 -10.50
N ILE A 335 -17.21 -14.89 -9.41
CA ILE A 335 -17.80 -14.71 -8.09
C ILE A 335 -17.58 -13.30 -7.51
N SER A 336 -16.66 -12.53 -8.11
CA SER A 336 -16.34 -11.16 -7.74
C SER A 336 -16.29 -10.27 -8.98
N GLY A 337 -17.39 -9.59 -9.27
CA GLY A 337 -17.53 -8.59 -10.34
C GLY A 337 -17.10 -7.18 -9.95
N ASN A 338 -16.25 -7.05 -8.93
CA ASN A 338 -15.79 -5.77 -8.36
C ASN A 338 -16.88 -4.84 -7.77
N PHE A 339 -18.15 -5.25 -7.73
CA PHE A 339 -19.24 -4.47 -7.11
C PHE A 339 -19.39 -4.73 -5.60
N CYS A 340 -18.49 -5.53 -4.98
CA CYS A 340 -18.50 -5.71 -3.53
C CYS A 340 -18.33 -4.39 -2.75
N SER A 341 -17.38 -3.49 -3.06
CA SER A 341 -16.06 -3.68 -3.69
C SER A 341 -15.02 -4.07 -2.63
N ASP A 342 -13.99 -4.82 -2.98
CA ASP A 342 -12.99 -5.30 -2.00
C ASP A 342 -11.58 -4.86 -2.36
N LYS A 343 -10.89 -4.11 -1.49
CA LYS A 343 -9.53 -3.60 -1.68
C LYS A 343 -9.41 -2.60 -2.85
N LYS A 344 -10.51 -1.92 -3.17
CA LYS A 344 -10.60 -0.86 -4.18
C LYS A 344 -11.49 0.27 -3.66
N PRO A 345 -11.10 1.54 -3.87
CA PRO A 345 -11.94 2.67 -3.50
C PRO A 345 -13.23 2.65 -4.34
N ALA A 346 -14.38 2.61 -3.68
CA ALA A 346 -15.67 2.49 -4.36
C ALA A 346 -16.79 3.22 -3.61
N ALA A 347 -17.62 3.94 -4.36
CA ALA A 347 -18.72 4.74 -3.81
C ALA A 347 -19.80 3.88 -3.18
N VAL A 348 -20.00 2.65 -3.68
CA VAL A 348 -20.95 1.71 -3.09
C VAL A 348 -20.61 1.41 -1.62
N ASN A 349 -19.32 1.25 -1.28
CA ASN A 349 -18.91 1.01 0.11
C ASN A 349 -19.08 2.26 0.98
N TRP A 350 -18.94 3.45 0.41
CA TRP A 350 -19.19 4.72 1.12
C TRP A 350 -20.68 4.94 1.41
N ILE A 351 -21.54 4.62 0.43
CA ILE A 351 -22.99 4.91 0.48
C ILE A 351 -23.75 3.78 1.20
N GLU A 352 -23.53 2.53 0.80
CA GLU A 352 -24.26 1.37 1.30
C GLU A 352 -23.58 0.74 2.53
N GLY A 353 -22.31 1.07 2.79
CA GLY A 353 -21.50 0.42 3.81
C GLY A 353 -21.02 -0.98 3.43
N ARG A 354 -19.97 -1.46 4.10
CA ARG A 354 -19.40 -2.80 3.91
C ARG A 354 -18.66 -3.26 5.15
N GLY A 355 -18.95 -4.45 5.67
CA GLY A 355 -18.45 -4.84 6.99
C GLY A 355 -19.24 -4.09 8.06
N LYS A 356 -18.57 -3.29 8.89
CA LYS A 356 -19.17 -2.60 10.04
C LYS A 356 -19.23 -1.10 9.81
N SER A 357 -20.44 -0.54 9.87
CA SER A 357 -20.65 0.91 9.80
C SER A 357 -20.75 1.46 11.22
N VAL A 358 -19.81 2.32 11.61
CA VAL A 358 -19.70 2.84 12.99
C VAL A 358 -19.69 4.36 12.98
N VAL A 359 -20.40 4.96 13.93
CA VAL A 359 -20.24 6.36 14.32
C VAL A 359 -19.62 6.40 15.72
N CYS A 360 -18.66 7.29 15.94
CA CYS A 360 -18.09 7.54 17.26
C CYS A 360 -18.02 9.05 17.50
N GLU A 361 -18.41 9.50 18.69
CA GLU A 361 -18.45 10.92 19.04
C GLU A 361 -17.94 11.20 20.46
N ALA A 362 -17.49 12.43 20.69
CA ALA A 362 -17.13 12.95 21.99
C ALA A 362 -17.35 14.46 22.07
N VAL A 363 -17.61 14.97 23.29
CA VAL A 363 -17.57 16.40 23.59
C VAL A 363 -16.29 16.69 24.37
N ILE A 364 -15.43 17.54 23.82
CA ILE A 364 -14.14 17.91 24.41
C ILE A 364 -14.26 19.28 25.07
N LYS A 365 -14.00 19.33 26.38
CA LYS A 365 -14.16 20.55 27.18
C LYS A 365 -13.15 21.62 26.79
N GLU A 366 -13.54 22.90 26.83
CA GLU A 366 -12.69 24.05 26.49
C GLU A 366 -11.30 23.98 27.13
N GLU A 367 -11.28 23.73 28.44
CA GLU A 367 -10.09 23.57 29.27
C GLU A 367 -9.14 22.50 28.71
N VAL A 368 -9.69 21.39 28.22
CA VAL A 368 -8.94 20.26 27.67
C VAL A 368 -8.42 20.61 26.27
N VAL A 369 -9.21 21.28 25.43
CA VAL A 369 -8.76 21.78 24.13
C VAL A 369 -7.54 22.71 24.31
N LYS A 370 -7.61 23.64 25.27
CA LYS A 370 -6.49 24.55 25.57
C LYS A 370 -5.29 23.84 26.20
N LYS A 371 -5.50 23.02 27.23
CA LYS A 371 -4.42 22.43 28.03
C LYS A 371 -3.80 21.20 27.39
N VAL A 372 -4.57 20.32 26.76
CA VAL A 372 -4.08 19.08 26.15
C VAL A 372 -3.82 19.28 24.67
N LEU A 373 -4.79 19.82 23.93
CA LEU A 373 -4.72 19.96 22.48
C LEU A 373 -3.98 21.23 22.01
N LYS A 374 -3.71 22.16 22.93
CA LYS A 374 -2.88 23.36 22.70
C LYS A 374 -3.41 24.22 21.53
N THR A 375 -4.74 24.30 21.42
CA THR A 375 -5.45 25.09 20.40
C THR A 375 -6.74 25.67 21.01
N ASN A 376 -7.66 26.17 20.17
CA ASN A 376 -8.99 26.61 20.54
C ASN A 376 -10.07 25.97 19.62
N VAL A 377 -11.33 25.98 20.07
CA VAL A 377 -12.46 25.34 19.37
C VAL A 377 -12.70 25.95 17.99
N GLY A 378 -12.71 27.28 17.88
CA GLY A 378 -12.95 27.97 16.61
C GLY A 378 -11.96 27.56 15.52
N ALA A 379 -10.67 27.51 15.85
CA ALA A 379 -9.63 27.08 14.92
C ALA A 379 -9.78 25.62 14.47
N LEU A 380 -10.25 24.73 15.34
CA LEU A 380 -10.49 23.33 14.99
C LEU A 380 -11.68 23.17 14.04
N VAL A 381 -12.79 23.86 14.34
CA VAL A 381 -14.00 23.85 13.49
C VAL A 381 -13.68 24.44 12.12
N GLU A 382 -13.02 25.59 12.07
CA GLU A 382 -12.61 26.23 10.82
C GLU A 382 -11.67 25.33 10.01
N LEU A 383 -10.65 24.75 10.64
CA LEU A 383 -9.73 23.85 9.95
C LEU A 383 -10.44 22.60 9.43
N ASN A 384 -11.37 22.01 10.19
CA ASN A 384 -12.13 20.84 9.72
C ASN A 384 -12.96 21.18 8.48
N MET A 385 -13.66 22.31 8.50
CA MET A 385 -14.44 22.80 7.35
C MET A 385 -13.58 23.03 6.12
N LEU A 386 -12.41 23.66 6.27
CA LEU A 386 -11.54 24.01 5.15
C LEU A 386 -10.72 22.81 4.64
N LYS A 387 -10.19 21.98 5.53
CA LYS A 387 -9.33 20.84 5.18
C LYS A 387 -10.14 19.59 4.85
N ASN A 388 -10.85 19.05 5.84
CA ASN A 388 -11.45 17.71 5.75
C ASN A 388 -12.71 17.72 4.87
N LEU A 389 -13.43 18.85 4.80
CA LEU A 389 -14.60 18.97 3.93
C LEU A 389 -14.25 19.64 2.61
N THR A 390 -13.94 20.94 2.63
CA THR A 390 -13.71 21.72 1.40
C THR A 390 -12.50 21.20 0.63
N GLY A 391 -11.37 20.97 1.29
CA GLY A 391 -10.16 20.45 0.67
C GLY A 391 -10.37 19.07 0.03
N SER A 392 -10.99 18.14 0.76
CA SER A 392 -11.33 16.81 0.23
C SER A 392 -12.34 16.87 -0.93
N ALA A 393 -13.33 17.76 -0.86
CA ALA A 393 -14.28 17.98 -1.96
C ALA A 393 -13.56 18.51 -3.21
N MET A 394 -12.67 19.49 -3.06
CA MET A 394 -11.85 20.03 -4.15
C MET A 394 -10.91 18.99 -4.75
N ALA A 395 -10.42 18.04 -3.94
CA ALA A 395 -9.59 16.94 -4.39
C ALA A 395 -10.38 15.80 -5.07
N GLY A 396 -11.72 15.83 -5.04
CA GLY A 396 -12.55 14.72 -5.52
C GLY A 396 -12.36 13.45 -4.68
N ALA A 397 -12.09 13.58 -3.38
CA ALA A 397 -11.82 12.45 -2.50
C ALA A 397 -13.07 11.58 -2.33
N LEU A 398 -12.91 10.26 -2.48
CA LEU A 398 -13.96 9.27 -2.24
C LEU A 398 -13.83 8.71 -0.83
N GLY A 399 -14.78 9.02 0.05
CA GLY A 399 -14.77 8.58 1.45
C GLY A 399 -13.64 9.18 2.32
N GLY A 400 -12.82 10.07 1.76
CA GLY A 400 -11.65 10.67 2.41
C GLY A 400 -11.90 12.05 3.03
N PHE A 401 -12.97 12.20 3.81
CA PHE A 401 -13.33 13.47 4.47
C PHE A 401 -12.77 13.55 5.90
N ASN A 402 -11.49 13.21 6.05
CA ASN A 402 -10.80 13.06 7.34
C ASN A 402 -9.32 13.50 7.22
N ALA A 403 -8.61 13.54 8.35
CA ALA A 403 -7.23 13.93 8.38
C ALA A 403 -6.26 12.78 8.11
N HIS A 404 -6.37 11.68 8.86
CA HIS A 404 -5.47 10.51 8.78
C HIS A 404 -6.09 9.22 9.33
N ALA A 405 -7.38 8.96 9.10
CA ALA A 405 -8.03 7.72 9.55
C ALA A 405 -7.25 6.46 9.12
N SER A 406 -6.71 6.47 7.90
CA SER A 406 -5.85 5.42 7.33
C SER A 406 -4.63 5.06 8.18
N ASN A 407 -4.00 6.04 8.84
CA ASN A 407 -2.83 5.77 9.69
C ASN A 407 -3.23 4.94 10.92
N ILE A 408 -4.35 5.30 11.54
CA ILE A 408 -4.84 4.62 12.74
C ILE A 408 -5.34 3.23 12.40
N VAL A 409 -6.16 3.11 11.35
CA VAL A 409 -6.68 1.84 10.85
C VAL A 409 -5.52 0.88 10.52
N SER A 410 -4.55 1.31 9.71
CA SER A 410 -3.39 0.47 9.36
C SER A 410 -2.62 -0.01 10.59
N ALA A 411 -2.35 0.89 11.54
CA ALA A 411 -1.57 0.53 12.72
C ALA A 411 -2.27 -0.51 13.60
N ILE A 412 -3.59 -0.38 13.78
CA ILE A 412 -4.37 -1.37 14.53
C ILE A 412 -4.49 -2.67 13.73
N TYR A 413 -4.68 -2.59 12.41
CA TYR A 413 -4.88 -3.75 11.54
C TYR A 413 -3.66 -4.66 11.54
N ILE A 414 -2.46 -4.09 11.39
CA ILE A 414 -1.20 -4.85 11.44
C ILE A 414 -1.00 -5.44 12.84
N ALA A 415 -1.28 -4.68 13.91
CA ALA A 415 -1.12 -5.16 15.29
C ALA A 415 -2.07 -6.32 15.61
N THR A 416 -3.29 -6.30 15.08
CA THR A 416 -4.36 -7.24 15.44
C THR A 416 -4.61 -8.33 14.40
N GLY A 417 -3.77 -8.42 13.35
CA GLY A 417 -3.83 -9.50 12.36
C GLY A 417 -5.01 -9.40 11.39
N GLN A 418 -5.48 -8.18 11.13
CA GLN A 418 -6.44 -7.89 10.07
C GLN A 418 -5.74 -7.88 8.70
N ASP A 419 -6.50 -7.72 7.61
CA ASP A 419 -5.95 -7.59 6.26
C ASP A 419 -5.59 -6.12 5.98
N PRO A 420 -4.30 -5.75 5.90
CA PRO A 420 -3.91 -4.36 5.71
C PRO A 420 -4.33 -3.77 4.36
N ALA A 421 -4.62 -4.60 3.35
CA ALA A 421 -5.10 -4.11 2.06
C ALA A 421 -6.55 -3.58 2.14
N GLN A 422 -7.33 -4.03 3.13
CA GLN A 422 -8.68 -3.53 3.40
C GLN A 422 -8.69 -2.12 4.01
N ASN A 423 -7.54 -1.57 4.40
CA ASN A 423 -7.42 -0.17 4.79
C ASN A 423 -7.94 0.79 3.71
N VAL A 424 -7.92 0.38 2.43
CA VAL A 424 -8.46 1.18 1.30
C VAL A 424 -9.91 1.62 1.55
N GLU A 425 -10.78 0.74 2.05
CA GLU A 425 -12.17 1.10 2.33
C GLU A 425 -12.45 1.23 3.83
N SER A 426 -11.72 0.49 4.67
CA SER A 426 -11.86 0.57 6.12
C SER A 426 -11.42 1.92 6.70
N SER A 427 -10.65 2.70 5.94
CA SER A 427 -10.30 4.09 6.28
C SER A 427 -11.26 5.15 5.74
N HIS A 428 -12.32 4.75 5.02
CA HIS A 428 -13.40 5.66 4.70
C HIS A 428 -13.94 6.28 5.99
N CYS A 429 -13.85 7.60 6.07
CA CYS A 429 -14.19 8.34 7.28
C CYS A 429 -14.56 9.77 6.91
N ILE A 430 -15.66 10.25 7.49
CA ILE A 430 -15.97 11.68 7.58
C ILE A 430 -15.82 12.13 9.02
N THR A 431 -15.01 13.18 9.22
CA THR A 431 -14.78 13.81 10.51
C THR A 431 -15.56 15.12 10.58
N MET A 432 -16.43 15.25 11.57
CA MET A 432 -17.21 16.46 11.82
C MET A 432 -16.78 17.10 13.13
N MET A 433 -16.75 18.43 13.16
CA MET A 433 -16.36 19.23 14.32
C MET A 433 -17.29 20.42 14.43
N GLU A 434 -17.94 20.56 15.58
CA GLU A 434 -18.91 21.61 15.85
C GLU A 434 -18.65 22.25 17.21
N ALA A 435 -18.89 23.56 17.29
CA ALA A 435 -18.79 24.28 18.55
C ALA A 435 -20.13 24.13 19.30
N VAL A 436 -20.07 23.67 20.55
CA VAL A 436 -21.25 23.44 21.40
C VAL A 436 -21.09 24.17 22.74
N ASN A 437 -22.16 24.21 23.55
CA ASN A 437 -22.17 24.90 24.85
C ASN A 437 -21.70 26.38 24.73
N ASP A 438 -22.40 27.16 23.90
CA ASP A 438 -22.07 28.55 23.57
C ASP A 438 -20.68 28.74 22.94
N GLY A 439 -20.20 27.72 22.24
CA GLY A 439 -18.91 27.70 21.55
C GLY A 439 -17.70 27.44 22.44
N LYS A 440 -17.92 27.05 23.71
CA LYS A 440 -16.83 26.73 24.64
C LYS A 440 -16.27 25.34 24.39
N ASP A 441 -17.13 24.37 24.13
CA ASP A 441 -16.76 22.98 23.98
C ASP A 441 -16.79 22.56 22.51
N LEU A 442 -16.03 21.52 22.18
CA LEU A 442 -15.95 20.95 20.85
C LEU A 442 -16.71 19.62 20.83
N HIS A 443 -17.81 19.54 20.06
CA HIS A 443 -18.32 18.24 19.63
C HIS A 443 -17.49 17.77 18.44
N VAL A 444 -17.04 16.53 18.48
CA VAL A 444 -16.30 15.89 17.40
C VAL A 444 -16.87 14.51 17.16
N SER A 445 -17.04 14.14 15.89
CA SER A 445 -17.47 12.81 15.51
C SER A 445 -16.72 12.29 14.29
N VAL A 446 -16.62 10.97 14.20
CA VAL A 446 -16.17 10.24 13.01
C VAL A 446 -17.25 9.25 12.60
N THR A 447 -17.53 9.18 11.31
CA THR A 447 -18.43 8.18 10.73
C THR A 447 -17.65 7.34 9.72
N MET A 448 -17.57 6.04 9.98
CA MET A 448 -16.79 5.07 9.21
C MET A 448 -17.73 3.99 8.69
N PRO A 449 -18.23 4.10 7.45
CA PRO A 449 -19.30 3.23 6.94
C PRO A 449 -18.83 1.82 6.56
N SER A 450 -17.52 1.60 6.40
CA SER A 450 -16.99 0.39 5.76
C SER A 450 -15.82 -0.28 6.49
N ILE A 451 -15.87 -0.42 7.82
CA ILE A 451 -14.80 -1.06 8.60
C ILE A 451 -14.85 -2.59 8.43
N GLU A 452 -13.79 -3.18 7.88
CA GLU A 452 -13.69 -4.62 7.63
C GLU A 452 -12.76 -5.29 8.64
N VAL A 453 -13.33 -5.78 9.74
CA VAL A 453 -12.58 -6.44 10.80
C VAL A 453 -13.16 -7.79 11.20
N GLY A 454 -12.28 -8.64 11.73
CA GLY A 454 -12.62 -9.91 12.37
C GLY A 454 -11.69 -10.22 13.54
N THR A 455 -12.12 -11.11 14.41
CA THR A 455 -11.34 -11.58 15.58
C THR A 455 -11.04 -13.09 15.51
N VAL A 456 -11.46 -13.73 14.41
CA VAL A 456 -11.24 -15.12 14.05
C VAL A 456 -10.82 -15.22 12.58
N GLY A 457 -9.87 -16.12 12.28
CA GLY A 457 -9.38 -16.42 10.94
C GLY A 457 -8.29 -15.45 10.45
N GLY A 458 -7.62 -15.82 9.36
CA GLY A 458 -6.52 -15.04 8.79
C GLY A 458 -5.38 -14.83 9.79
N GLY A 459 -4.73 -13.66 9.74
CA GLY A 459 -3.62 -13.31 10.63
C GLY A 459 -3.98 -13.20 12.11
N THR A 460 -5.28 -13.16 12.46
CA THR A 460 -5.72 -13.00 13.86
C THR A 460 -5.28 -14.16 14.76
N GLN A 461 -4.96 -15.33 14.18
CA GLN A 461 -4.55 -16.53 14.93
C GLN A 461 -3.07 -16.53 15.32
N LEU A 462 -2.24 -15.72 14.65
CA LEU A 462 -0.82 -15.64 14.93
C LEU A 462 -0.60 -15.14 16.36
N ALA A 463 0.45 -15.62 17.02
CA ALA A 463 0.63 -15.43 18.46
C ALA A 463 0.68 -13.95 18.86
N SER A 464 1.48 -13.13 18.16
CA SER A 464 1.63 -11.70 18.46
C SER A 464 0.33 -10.92 18.22
N GLN A 465 -0.37 -11.21 17.13
CA GLN A 465 -1.63 -10.59 16.77
C GLN A 465 -2.75 -11.01 17.74
N SER A 466 -2.76 -12.26 18.17
CA SER A 466 -3.65 -12.78 19.20
C SER A 466 -3.44 -12.08 20.54
N ALA A 467 -2.19 -11.83 20.93
CA ALA A 467 -1.88 -11.07 22.15
C ALA A 467 -2.45 -9.65 22.10
N CYS A 468 -2.37 -8.98 20.95
CA CYS A 468 -2.96 -7.66 20.75
C CYS A 468 -4.49 -7.67 20.82
N LEU A 469 -5.14 -8.69 20.25
CA LEU A 469 -6.60 -8.88 20.38
C LEU A 469 -7.02 -9.22 21.82
N ASN A 470 -6.20 -9.96 22.55
CA ASN A 470 -6.42 -10.27 23.97
C ASN A 470 -6.32 -9.00 24.84
N LEU A 471 -5.36 -8.11 24.55
CA LEU A 471 -5.22 -6.82 25.23
C LEU A 471 -6.50 -5.97 25.11
N LEU A 472 -7.18 -6.05 23.97
CA LEU A 472 -8.46 -5.38 23.72
C LEU A 472 -9.67 -6.14 24.28
N GLY A 473 -9.49 -7.40 24.73
CA GLY A 473 -10.58 -8.25 25.23
C GLY A 473 -11.51 -8.78 24.14
N VAL A 474 -11.06 -8.84 22.88
CA VAL A 474 -11.90 -9.21 21.71
C VAL A 474 -11.40 -10.44 20.95
N LYS A 475 -10.37 -11.15 21.43
CA LYS A 475 -9.85 -12.31 20.71
C LYS A 475 -10.86 -13.45 20.62
N GLY A 476 -11.00 -14.03 19.42
CA GLY A 476 -11.78 -15.23 19.20
C GLY A 476 -13.28 -14.96 18.98
N ALA A 477 -14.02 -16.04 18.76
CA ALA A 477 -15.48 -15.99 18.61
C ALA A 477 -16.16 -15.85 19.96
N ASN A 478 -17.18 -15.02 20.03
CA ASN A 478 -18.07 -15.00 21.17
C ASN A 478 -19.16 -16.07 21.00
N LYS A 479 -19.20 -17.05 21.91
CA LYS A 479 -20.15 -18.18 21.83
C LYS A 479 -21.57 -17.79 22.20
N GLU A 480 -21.75 -16.79 23.06
CA GLU A 480 -23.06 -16.36 23.55
C GLU A 480 -23.70 -15.34 22.61
N ASN A 481 -22.89 -14.45 22.03
CA ASN A 481 -23.33 -13.41 21.12
C ASN A 481 -22.42 -13.33 19.88
N PRO A 482 -22.58 -14.24 18.89
CA PRO A 482 -21.73 -14.27 17.70
C PRO A 482 -21.61 -12.90 17.00
N GLY A 483 -20.37 -12.51 16.72
CA GLY A 483 -20.03 -11.23 16.11
C GLY A 483 -19.80 -10.09 17.09
N SER A 484 -20.10 -10.25 18.38
CA SER A 484 -19.93 -9.16 19.36
C SER A 484 -18.49 -8.69 19.49
N ASN A 485 -17.51 -9.60 19.38
CA ASN A 485 -16.10 -9.26 19.50
C ASN A 485 -15.63 -8.48 18.29
N SER A 486 -16.04 -8.90 17.08
CA SER A 486 -15.72 -8.16 15.86
C SER A 486 -16.40 -6.78 15.81
N ARG A 487 -17.65 -6.67 16.30
CA ARG A 487 -18.36 -5.39 16.44
C ARG A 487 -17.65 -4.46 17.41
N LEU A 488 -17.24 -4.98 18.57
CA LEU A 488 -16.46 -4.22 19.55
C LEU A 488 -15.10 -3.79 19.00
N LEU A 489 -14.41 -4.65 18.24
CA LEU A 489 -13.16 -4.26 17.58
C LEU A 489 -13.37 -3.08 16.62
N ALA A 490 -14.47 -3.06 15.85
CA ALA A 490 -14.76 -1.95 14.95
C ALA A 490 -15.06 -0.64 15.70
N THR A 491 -15.75 -0.69 16.85
CA THR A 491 -15.97 0.51 17.65
C THR A 491 -14.69 1.03 18.29
N ILE A 492 -13.79 0.13 18.74
CA ILE A 492 -12.45 0.51 19.21
C ILE A 492 -11.63 1.15 18.08
N VAL A 493 -11.68 0.62 16.86
CA VAL A 493 -11.02 1.23 15.69
C VAL A 493 -11.57 2.64 15.45
N ALA A 494 -12.89 2.82 15.41
CA ALA A 494 -13.51 4.13 15.20
C ALA A 494 -13.18 5.14 16.32
N GLY A 495 -13.22 4.71 17.59
CA GLY A 495 -12.83 5.57 18.73
C GLY A 495 -11.35 5.92 18.71
N SER A 496 -10.49 5.02 18.23
CA SER A 496 -9.07 5.31 18.02
C SER A 496 -8.84 6.30 16.88
N VAL A 497 -9.61 6.18 15.80
CA VAL A 497 -9.62 7.15 14.69
C VAL A 497 -10.05 8.52 15.20
N LEU A 498 -11.13 8.60 15.98
CA LEU A 498 -11.58 9.85 16.63
C LEU A 498 -10.46 10.51 17.45
N ALA A 499 -9.75 9.72 18.27
CA ALA A 499 -8.60 10.18 19.04
C ALA A 499 -7.46 10.71 18.14
N GLY A 500 -7.12 9.94 17.10
CA GLY A 500 -6.11 10.32 16.12
C GLY A 500 -6.48 11.63 15.41
N GLU A 501 -7.69 11.74 14.90
CA GLU A 501 -8.22 12.91 14.18
C GLU A 501 -8.13 14.16 15.06
N LEU A 502 -8.64 14.08 16.30
CA LEU A 502 -8.63 15.17 17.26
C LEU A 502 -7.21 15.70 17.50
N SER A 503 -6.24 14.80 17.70
CA SER A 503 -4.87 15.17 17.99
C SER A 503 -4.14 15.79 16.78
N LEU A 504 -4.29 15.18 15.59
CA LEU A 504 -3.65 15.69 14.37
C LEU A 504 -4.22 17.04 13.95
N MET A 505 -5.55 17.19 13.94
CA MET A 505 -6.20 18.45 13.62
C MET A 505 -5.77 19.56 14.58
N SER A 506 -5.60 19.23 15.86
CA SER A 506 -5.08 20.18 16.87
C SER A 506 -3.62 20.57 16.61
N ALA A 507 -2.77 19.63 16.23
CA ALA A 507 -1.37 19.92 15.90
C ALA A 507 -1.26 20.79 14.64
N LEU A 508 -2.14 20.59 13.65
CA LEU A 508 -2.24 21.42 12.44
C LEU A 508 -2.72 22.83 12.78
N ALA A 509 -3.83 22.96 13.52
CA ALA A 509 -4.40 24.24 13.91
C ALA A 509 -3.41 25.09 14.74
N ALA A 510 -2.56 24.44 15.56
CA ALA A 510 -1.53 25.11 16.35
C ALA A 510 -0.20 25.34 15.60
N GLY A 511 -0.07 24.92 14.33
CA GLY A 511 1.18 25.03 13.56
C GLY A 511 2.35 24.18 14.11
N GLN A 512 2.05 23.07 14.80
CA GLN A 512 3.04 22.26 15.52
C GLN A 512 3.50 21.01 14.76
N LEU A 513 2.88 20.67 13.63
CA LEU A 513 3.12 19.41 12.93
C LEU A 513 4.62 19.20 12.60
N VAL A 514 5.25 20.17 11.93
CA VAL A 514 6.65 20.05 11.48
C VAL A 514 7.60 19.86 12.67
N LYS A 515 7.41 20.62 13.75
CA LYS A 515 8.25 20.53 14.96
C LYS A 515 8.15 19.15 15.62
N SER A 516 6.95 18.58 15.68
CA SER A 516 6.73 17.25 16.24
C SER A 516 7.37 16.16 15.38
N HIS A 517 7.17 16.19 14.06
CA HIS A 517 7.79 15.23 13.15
C HIS A 517 9.32 15.29 13.19
N MET A 518 9.93 16.48 13.24
CA MET A 518 11.39 16.61 13.34
C MET A 518 11.95 16.05 14.65
N LYS A 519 11.18 16.06 15.74
CA LYS A 519 11.64 15.56 17.05
C LYS A 519 11.57 14.04 17.18
N TYR A 520 10.55 13.40 16.62
CA TYR A 520 10.29 11.97 16.85
C TYR A 520 10.37 11.09 15.60
N ASN A 521 10.31 11.67 14.40
CA ASN A 521 10.33 10.94 13.13
C ASN A 521 11.65 11.15 12.35
N ARG A 522 12.65 11.77 12.99
CA ARG A 522 14.04 11.78 12.52
C ARG A 522 14.95 11.27 13.64
N SER A 523 15.81 10.32 13.30
CA SER A 523 16.88 9.81 14.17
C SER A 523 17.77 10.97 14.61
N SER A 524 17.75 11.29 15.91
CA SER A 524 18.74 12.19 16.52
C SER A 524 20.15 11.58 16.55
N LYS A 525 20.29 10.28 16.26
CA LYS A 525 21.59 9.58 16.15
C LYS A 525 22.34 9.93 14.86
N ASP A 526 21.64 10.28 13.78
CA ASP A 526 22.31 10.62 12.51
C ASP A 526 22.99 12.00 12.54
N ILE A 527 22.48 12.91 13.38
CA ILE A 527 23.08 14.25 13.55
C ILE A 527 24.38 14.18 14.37
N SER A 528 24.47 13.28 15.34
CA SER A 528 25.69 13.11 16.15
C SER A 528 26.86 12.45 15.41
N LYS A 529 26.62 11.78 14.27
CA LYS A 529 27.67 11.14 13.45
C LYS A 529 28.24 12.03 12.34
N ILE A 530 27.58 13.14 12.02
CA ILE A 530 28.07 14.10 11.02
C ILE A 530 28.96 15.17 11.68
N GLY A 531 28.95 15.25 13.01
CA GLY A 531 29.73 16.22 13.80
C GLY A 531 30.85 15.62 14.66
N SER A 532 31.27 14.37 14.39
CA SER A 532 32.35 13.68 15.12
C SER A 532 33.52 13.33 14.22
#